data_AF-A0A1Q6HSB8-F1
#
_entry.id   AF-A0A1Q6HSB8-F1
#
_cell.length_a   1.000
_cell.length_b   1.000
_cell.length_c   1.000
_cell.angle_alpha   90.00
_cell.angle_beta   90.00
_cell.angle_gamma   90.00
#
_symmetry.space_group_name_H-M   'P 1'
#
loop_
_entity.id
_entity.type
_entity.pdbx_description
1 polymer ?
#
loop_
_entity_poly.entity_id
_entity_poly.type
_entity_poly.pdbx_seq_one_letter_code
_entity_poly.pdbx_strand_id
1 'polypeptide(L)'
;MAINQLKAGAFLSYVSIGLNNIVGLLYTPFMLRMMGQSEYGLYSLVASVVAYLTVLDLGFGNAIVRYTAKFRAEGKIREQYEMFGMFFLLYIGIGVLALLVGLGLYFNVDYLFDATMDDSELYKIRVMMLLMVFNLAFTFPMSIWGSIITAYENFVFQKLVGIVRIILNPLVMIAMLLIGYRAIGMVVVTTIFNVVTLLINYWYCKKRLKIQVRFGHFQWGFFKEVSVYSFWIFLNAIMDRIYWSTGQFVLGMFKGAAVVAVYAVAIQLQGIYMGFSTAISGVFLPKVTAMVTKENDEKAISDLFIRTGRIQYIIMVFILTGFIVFGKSFICLWAGEDYMDAYWIALCFFIPLIVPYIQNLGITILQARNQMKFRSILYVIIAVVSLCISIPFAKQYGGIGCAVGTAFALIAGQIIAMNVYYHRVIHIDIPQFWKEIGKMSIIPLIIGLLFYSLFNVYEISTVWMLIIGILVFSLVYIPMFCFFGMNSYEKGLFFSPVQRIVNRFLKNL
;
A
#
# COMPACT_ATOMS: atom_id res chain seq x y z
N MET A 1 -5.17 -35.26 -1.78
CA MET A 1 -3.83 -34.67 -2.04
C MET A 1 -3.70 -33.43 -1.15
N ALA A 2 -2.76 -33.40 -0.21
CA ALA A 2 -2.61 -32.28 0.72
C ALA A 2 -2.31 -31.00 -0.08
N ILE A 3 -3.20 -30.01 -0.01
CA ILE A 3 -3.00 -28.73 -0.68
C ILE A 3 -1.73 -28.11 -0.13
N ASN A 4 -0.74 -27.88 -1.00
CA ASN A 4 0.47 -27.15 -0.63
C ASN A 4 0.07 -25.71 -0.29
N GLN A 5 -0.02 -25.41 1.01
CA GLN A 5 -0.49 -24.12 1.56
C GLN A 5 0.29 -22.93 1.00
N LEU A 6 1.59 -23.11 0.72
CA LEU A 6 2.46 -22.07 0.14
C LEU A 6 2.09 -21.76 -1.30
N LYS A 7 1.95 -22.79 -2.16
CA LYS A 7 1.58 -22.58 -3.58
C LYS A 7 0.16 -22.03 -3.71
N ALA A 8 -0.79 -22.60 -2.97
CA ALA A 8 -2.17 -22.13 -2.95
C ALA A 8 -2.27 -20.71 -2.36
N GLY A 9 -1.54 -20.43 -1.27
CA GLY A 9 -1.48 -19.11 -0.65
C GLY A 9 -0.88 -18.04 -1.56
N ALA A 10 0.15 -18.37 -2.34
CA ALA A 10 0.72 -17.48 -3.34
C ALA A 10 -0.30 -17.15 -4.45
N PHE A 11 -0.94 -18.17 -5.03
CA PHE A 11 -1.99 -17.97 -6.04
C PHE A 11 -3.15 -17.11 -5.50
N LEU A 12 -3.67 -17.44 -4.32
CA LEU A 12 -4.74 -16.68 -3.66
C LEU A 12 -4.31 -15.25 -3.31
N SER A 13 -3.02 -15.00 -3.08
CA SER A 13 -2.51 -13.64 -2.89
C SER A 13 -2.61 -12.81 -4.16
N TYR A 14 -2.28 -13.37 -5.32
CA TYR A 14 -2.48 -12.69 -6.61
C TYR A 14 -3.96 -12.44 -6.91
N VAL A 15 -4.82 -13.43 -6.64
CA VAL A 15 -6.28 -13.27 -6.76
C VAL A 15 -6.77 -12.15 -5.85
N SER A 16 -6.32 -12.11 -4.59
CA SER A 16 -6.69 -11.07 -3.63
C SER A 16 -6.20 -9.67 -4.05
N ILE A 17 -4.99 -9.55 -4.62
CA ILE A 17 -4.48 -8.27 -5.15
C ILE A 17 -5.34 -7.81 -6.33
N GLY A 18 -5.62 -8.71 -7.29
CA GLY A 18 -6.47 -8.41 -8.45
C GLY A 18 -7.88 -7.99 -8.03
N LEU A 19 -8.50 -8.74 -7.11
CA LEU A 19 -9.82 -8.41 -6.58
C LEU A 19 -9.84 -7.06 -5.85
N ASN A 20 -8.85 -6.77 -5.00
CA ASN A 20 -8.76 -5.47 -4.33
C ASN A 20 -8.68 -4.32 -5.33
N ASN A 21 -7.86 -4.45 -6.38
CA ASN A 21 -7.71 -3.41 -7.39
C ASN A 21 -9.00 -3.22 -8.20
N ILE A 22 -9.66 -4.31 -8.62
CA ILE A 22 -10.92 -4.26 -9.37
C ILE A 22 -12.04 -3.67 -8.51
N VAL A 23 -12.20 -4.19 -7.28
CA VAL A 23 -13.19 -3.66 -6.33
C VAL A 23 -12.91 -2.19 -6.05
N GLY A 24 -11.66 -1.81 -5.74
CA GLY A 24 -11.28 -0.42 -5.50
C GLY A 24 -11.62 0.48 -6.69
N LEU A 25 -11.32 0.05 -7.92
CA LEU A 25 -11.61 0.85 -9.12
C LEU A 25 -13.11 0.97 -9.41
N LEU A 26 -13.89 -0.09 -9.21
CA LEU A 26 -15.33 -0.10 -9.54
C LEU A 26 -16.21 0.46 -8.42
N TYR A 27 -15.85 0.23 -7.17
CA TYR A 27 -16.63 0.63 -6.00
C TYR A 27 -16.42 2.10 -5.62
N THR A 28 -15.20 2.61 -5.72
CA THR A 28 -14.89 4.02 -5.40
C THR A 28 -15.79 5.03 -6.13
N PRO A 29 -16.02 4.97 -7.45
CA PRO A 29 -16.84 5.98 -8.13
C PRO A 29 -18.30 5.97 -7.67
N PHE A 30 -18.83 4.79 -7.34
CA PHE A 30 -20.17 4.66 -6.73
C PHE A 30 -20.23 5.36 -5.37
N MET A 31 -19.23 5.11 -4.53
CA MET A 31 -19.12 5.72 -3.20
C MET A 31 -18.98 7.24 -3.28
N LEU A 32 -18.13 7.76 -4.18
CA LEU A 32 -17.94 9.20 -4.37
C LEU A 32 -19.24 9.91 -4.78
N ARG A 33 -20.01 9.32 -5.72
CA ARG A 33 -21.27 9.89 -6.20
C ARG A 33 -22.40 9.83 -5.16
N MET A 34 -22.49 8.75 -4.40
CA MET A 34 -23.54 8.58 -3.38
C MET A 34 -23.28 9.40 -2.12
N MET A 35 -22.02 9.55 -1.72
CA MET A 35 -21.66 10.29 -0.50
C MET A 35 -21.52 11.79 -0.76
N GLY A 36 -21.01 12.17 -1.92
CA GLY A 36 -20.52 13.51 -2.19
C GLY A 36 -19.16 13.78 -1.54
N GLN A 37 -18.57 14.93 -1.86
CA GLN A 37 -17.22 15.30 -1.43
C GLN A 37 -17.07 15.44 0.08
N SER A 38 -17.99 16.15 0.74
CA SER A 38 -17.91 16.38 2.19
C SER A 38 -17.87 15.06 2.96
N GLU A 39 -18.87 14.20 2.80
CA GLU A 39 -18.97 12.92 3.53
C GLU A 39 -17.80 11.98 3.25
N TYR A 40 -17.36 11.87 2.00
CA TYR A 40 -16.20 11.05 1.66
C TYR A 40 -14.91 11.63 2.27
N GLY A 41 -14.79 12.96 2.28
CA GLY A 41 -13.71 13.69 2.93
C GLY A 41 -13.64 13.41 4.43
N LEU A 42 -14.78 13.50 5.14
CA LEU A 42 -14.86 13.20 6.58
C LEU A 42 -14.48 11.74 6.86
N TYR A 43 -15.02 10.79 6.08
CA TYR A 43 -14.65 9.38 6.20
C TYR A 43 -13.15 9.17 6.01
N SER A 44 -12.58 9.78 4.97
CA SER A 44 -11.17 9.67 4.65
C SER A 44 -10.26 10.32 5.70
N LEU A 45 -10.69 11.43 6.29
CA LEU A 45 -10.01 12.09 7.40
C LEU A 45 -9.96 11.18 8.63
N VAL A 46 -11.10 10.65 9.05
CA VAL A 46 -11.14 9.76 10.23
C VAL A 46 -10.31 8.51 9.96
N ALA A 47 -10.40 7.95 8.75
CA ALA A 47 -9.56 6.82 8.34
C ALA A 47 -8.05 7.14 8.40
N SER A 48 -7.63 8.36 8.07
CA SER A 48 -6.22 8.77 8.16
C SER A 48 -5.74 8.88 9.61
N VAL A 49 -6.59 9.38 10.51
CA VAL A 49 -6.30 9.44 11.96
C VAL A 49 -6.19 8.02 12.54
N VAL A 50 -7.11 7.14 12.17
CA VAL A 50 -7.09 5.73 12.57
C VAL A 50 -5.83 5.04 12.05
N ALA A 51 -5.42 5.33 10.82
CA ALA A 51 -4.19 4.80 10.24
C ALA A 51 -2.96 5.16 11.08
N TYR A 52 -2.90 6.36 11.68
CA TYR A 52 -1.85 6.71 12.63
C TYR A 52 -1.89 5.89 13.91
N LEU A 53 -3.08 5.72 14.50
CA LEU A 53 -3.24 4.92 15.71
C LEU A 53 -2.88 3.44 15.48
N THR A 54 -3.08 2.89 14.28
CA THR A 54 -2.67 1.50 13.96
C THR A 54 -1.15 1.28 14.08
N VAL A 55 -0.34 2.33 13.98
CA VAL A 55 1.13 2.22 14.09
C VAL A 55 1.56 1.82 15.51
N LEU A 56 0.70 2.04 16.50
CA LEU A 56 0.88 1.52 17.86
C LEU A 56 0.94 -0.02 17.92
N ASP A 57 0.67 -0.75 16.84
CA ASP A 57 0.95 -2.20 16.74
C ASP A 57 2.45 -2.52 16.92
N LEU A 58 3.32 -1.51 16.79
CA LEU A 58 4.78 -1.58 16.98
C LEU A 58 5.47 -2.65 16.12
N GLY A 59 4.77 -3.26 15.14
CA GLY A 59 5.28 -4.37 14.33
C GLY A 59 5.36 -5.69 15.09
N PHE A 60 4.70 -5.84 16.24
CA PHE A 60 4.75 -7.07 17.04
C PHE A 60 4.11 -8.27 16.33
N GLY A 61 3.14 -8.04 15.42
CA GLY A 61 2.54 -9.10 14.62
C GLY A 61 3.56 -9.91 13.81
N ASN A 62 4.58 -9.26 13.25
CA ASN A 62 5.67 -9.94 12.52
C ASN A 62 6.62 -10.70 13.46
N ALA A 63 6.86 -10.15 14.64
CA ALA A 63 7.67 -10.83 15.65
C ALA A 63 6.99 -12.10 16.16
N ILE A 64 5.67 -12.07 16.38
CA ILE A 64 4.89 -13.27 16.72
C ILE A 64 5.09 -14.34 15.64
N VAL A 65 5.00 -14.01 14.36
CA VAL A 65 5.20 -14.96 13.27
C VAL A 65 6.60 -15.60 13.34
N ARG A 66 7.64 -14.76 13.43
CA ARG A 66 9.04 -15.21 13.45
C ARG A 66 9.38 -16.09 14.66
N TYR A 67 9.04 -15.63 15.87
CA TYR A 67 9.40 -16.35 17.10
C TYR A 67 8.51 -17.57 17.33
N THR A 68 7.26 -17.59 16.85
CA THR A 68 6.44 -18.80 16.83
C THR A 68 7.07 -19.87 15.95
N ALA A 69 7.52 -19.51 14.74
CA ALA A 69 8.21 -20.45 13.85
C ALA A 69 9.49 -21.01 14.51
N LYS A 70 10.27 -20.15 15.18
CA LYS A 70 11.46 -20.54 15.94
C LYS A 70 11.14 -21.52 17.07
N PHE A 71 10.25 -21.18 18.00
CA PHE A 71 9.91 -22.04 19.12
C PHE A 71 9.29 -23.37 18.69
N ARG A 72 8.51 -23.37 17.59
CA ARG A 72 7.94 -24.57 17.02
C ARG A 72 9.01 -25.49 16.40
N ALA A 73 10.00 -24.92 15.71
CA ALA A 73 11.14 -25.67 15.18
C ALA A 73 12.02 -26.25 16.31
N GLU A 74 12.12 -25.56 17.45
CA GLU A 74 12.84 -26.01 18.64
C GLU A 74 12.03 -26.93 19.56
N GLY A 75 10.75 -27.20 19.27
CA GLY A 75 9.88 -28.04 20.11
C GLY A 75 9.45 -27.40 21.44
N LYS A 76 9.69 -26.11 21.64
CA LYS A 76 9.43 -25.33 22.87
C LYS A 76 7.98 -24.83 22.96
N ILE A 77 7.04 -25.77 23.07
CA ILE A 77 5.60 -25.48 23.03
C ILE A 77 5.13 -24.63 24.23
N ARG A 78 5.72 -24.85 25.41
CA ARG A 78 5.33 -24.12 26.62
C ARG A 78 5.70 -22.65 26.51
N GLU A 79 6.94 -22.37 26.13
CA GLU A 79 7.48 -21.03 25.90
C GLU A 79 6.71 -20.30 24.81
N GLN A 80 6.29 -21.02 23.76
CA GLN A 80 5.42 -20.48 22.73
C GLN A 80 4.06 -19.99 23.30
N TYR A 81 3.41 -20.77 24.16
CA TYR A 81 2.12 -20.39 24.76
C TYR A 81 2.25 -19.29 25.82
N GLU A 82 3.36 -19.25 26.56
CA GLU A 82 3.69 -18.15 27.47
C GLU A 82 3.98 -16.85 26.70
N MET A 83 4.66 -16.94 25.55
CA MET A 83 4.86 -15.84 24.62
C MET A 83 3.53 -15.28 24.12
N PHE A 84 2.56 -16.13 23.76
CA PHE A 84 1.23 -15.66 23.35
C PHE A 84 0.51 -14.91 24.47
N GLY A 85 0.62 -15.37 25.73
CA GLY A 85 0.06 -14.64 26.88
C GLY A 85 0.70 -13.27 27.09
N MET A 86 2.02 -13.20 26.95
CA MET A 86 2.78 -11.95 27.03
C MET A 86 2.32 -10.94 25.96
N PHE A 87 2.26 -11.35 24.69
CA PHE A 87 1.80 -10.47 23.61
C PHE A 87 0.33 -10.08 23.75
N PHE A 88 -0.52 -10.98 24.24
CA PHE A 88 -1.94 -10.67 24.47
C PHE A 88 -2.10 -9.55 25.52
N LEU A 89 -1.39 -9.64 26.65
CA LEU A 89 -1.40 -8.59 27.68
C LEU A 89 -0.83 -7.27 27.15
N LEU A 90 0.29 -7.34 26.42
CA LEU A 90 0.89 -6.17 25.80
C LEU A 90 -0.06 -5.48 24.81
N TYR A 91 -0.78 -6.25 23.99
CA TYR A 91 -1.76 -5.70 23.06
C TYR A 91 -3.00 -5.14 23.74
N ILE A 92 -3.41 -5.67 24.89
CA ILE A 92 -4.43 -5.01 25.74
C ILE A 92 -3.92 -3.64 26.18
N GLY A 93 -2.67 -3.55 26.67
CA GLY A 93 -2.06 -2.27 27.06
C GLY A 93 -2.01 -1.26 25.91
N ILE A 94 -1.62 -1.71 24.71
CA ILE A 94 -1.64 -0.89 23.50
C ILE A 94 -3.06 -0.47 23.13
N GLY A 95 -4.04 -1.37 23.24
CA GLY A 95 -5.45 -1.07 22.97
C GLY A 95 -6.01 -0.01 23.90
N VAL A 96 -5.67 -0.08 25.19
CA VAL A 96 -6.03 0.96 26.18
C VAL A 96 -5.34 2.28 25.85
N LEU A 97 -4.04 2.26 25.51
CA LEU A 97 -3.32 3.47 25.11
C LEU A 97 -3.95 4.12 23.86
N ALA A 98 -4.26 3.32 22.83
CA ALA A 98 -4.92 3.79 21.63
C ALA A 98 -6.30 4.39 21.92
N LEU A 99 -7.04 3.79 22.87
CA LEU A 99 -8.32 4.32 23.33
C LEU A 99 -8.14 5.67 24.04
N LEU A 100 -7.15 5.81 24.92
CA LEU A 100 -6.87 7.07 25.61
C LEU A 100 -6.44 8.19 24.65
N VAL A 101 -5.53 7.90 23.72
CA VAL A 101 -5.10 8.86 22.69
C VAL A 101 -6.27 9.22 21.78
N GLY A 102 -7.08 8.23 21.38
CA GLY A 102 -8.26 8.42 20.55
C GLY A 102 -9.34 9.27 21.24
N LEU A 103 -9.57 9.07 22.54
CA LEU A 103 -10.45 9.94 23.34
C LEU A 103 -9.88 11.36 23.46
N GLY A 104 -8.56 11.50 23.61
CA GLY A 104 -7.90 12.81 23.57
C GLY A 104 -8.19 13.55 22.27
N LEU A 105 -8.10 12.86 21.12
CA LEU A 105 -8.44 13.44 19.82
C LEU A 105 -9.94 13.76 19.71
N TYR A 106 -10.82 12.88 20.22
CA TYR A 106 -12.27 13.11 20.24
C TYR A 106 -12.64 14.40 20.96
N PHE A 107 -12.07 14.66 22.14
CA PHE A 107 -12.33 15.90 22.89
C PHE A 107 -11.74 17.15 22.25
N ASN A 108 -10.78 17.00 21.33
CA ASN A 108 -10.15 18.10 20.61
C ASN A 108 -10.66 18.26 19.17
N VAL A 109 -11.68 17.50 18.74
CA VAL A 109 -12.22 17.60 17.36
C VAL A 109 -12.60 19.04 17.03
N ASP A 110 -13.23 19.74 17.96
CA ASP A 110 -13.70 21.11 17.75
C ASP A 110 -12.51 22.05 17.57
N TYR A 111 -11.53 22.00 18.47
CA TYR A 111 -10.32 22.80 18.34
C TYR A 111 -9.55 22.53 17.04
N LEU A 112 -9.57 21.29 16.54
CA LEU A 112 -8.82 20.89 15.36
C LEU A 112 -9.53 21.22 14.03
N PHE A 113 -10.87 21.27 14.01
CA PHE A 113 -11.63 21.28 12.75
C PHE A 113 -12.77 22.33 12.68
N ASP A 114 -13.12 23.01 13.77
CA ASP A 114 -14.20 24.01 13.80
C ASP A 114 -13.92 25.21 12.87
N ALA A 115 -12.64 25.50 12.60
CA ALA A 115 -12.26 26.57 11.67
C ALA A 115 -12.62 26.26 10.20
N THR A 116 -12.89 25.00 9.84
CA THR A 116 -13.01 24.56 8.44
C THR A 116 -14.23 23.70 8.16
N MET A 117 -15.01 23.31 9.18
CA MET A 117 -16.13 22.37 9.07
C MET A 117 -17.35 22.88 9.84
N ASP A 118 -18.54 22.51 9.38
CA ASP A 118 -19.78 22.89 10.05
C ASP A 118 -20.14 21.96 11.25
N ASP A 119 -21.07 22.39 12.09
CA ASP A 119 -21.52 21.63 13.27
C ASP A 119 -21.98 20.20 12.93
N SER A 120 -22.59 20.01 11.76
CA SER A 120 -23.08 18.70 11.32
C SER A 120 -21.94 17.77 10.92
N GLU A 121 -20.89 18.31 10.28
CA GLU A 121 -19.66 17.62 9.91
C GLU A 121 -18.84 17.27 11.15
N LEU A 122 -18.71 18.19 12.10
CA LEU A 122 -18.06 17.96 13.38
C LEU A 122 -18.74 16.85 14.18
N TYR A 123 -20.08 16.86 14.25
CA TYR A 123 -20.84 15.78 14.88
C TYR A 123 -20.53 14.41 14.25
N LYS A 124 -20.52 14.34 12.91
CA LYS A 124 -20.20 13.09 12.19
C LYS A 124 -18.77 12.64 12.48
N ILE A 125 -17.78 13.54 12.48
CA ILE A 125 -16.39 13.21 12.84
C ILE A 125 -16.32 12.66 14.26
N ARG A 126 -16.95 13.31 15.24
CA ARG A 126 -16.95 12.85 16.64
C ARG A 126 -17.47 11.41 16.75
N VAL A 127 -18.60 11.11 16.12
CA VAL A 127 -19.19 9.76 16.11
C VAL A 127 -18.27 8.76 15.41
N MET A 128 -17.76 9.09 14.23
CA MET A 128 -16.86 8.21 13.47
C MET A 128 -15.55 7.95 14.20
N MET A 129 -14.96 8.98 14.81
CA MET A 129 -13.75 8.87 15.63
C MET A 129 -13.96 7.91 16.79
N LEU A 130 -15.05 8.06 17.55
CA LEU A 130 -15.35 7.18 18.68
C LEU A 130 -15.51 5.72 18.24
N LEU A 131 -16.26 5.49 17.16
CA LEU A 131 -16.46 4.14 16.60
C LEU A 131 -15.14 3.50 16.16
N MET A 132 -14.27 4.25 15.46
CA MET A 132 -13.02 3.69 14.96
C MET A 132 -11.97 3.53 16.04
N VAL A 133 -11.93 4.42 17.05
CA VAL A 133 -11.08 4.26 18.24
C VAL A 133 -11.48 3.01 19.02
N PHE A 134 -12.78 2.79 19.23
CA PHE A 134 -13.27 1.55 19.83
C PHE A 134 -12.90 0.33 18.98
N ASN A 135 -13.06 0.42 17.65
CA ASN A 135 -12.68 -0.65 16.74
C ASN A 135 -11.18 -0.99 16.86
N LEU A 136 -10.30 0.00 16.97
CA LEU A 136 -8.87 -0.20 17.16
C LEU A 136 -8.54 -0.84 18.51
N ALA A 137 -9.13 -0.33 19.59
CA ALA A 137 -8.93 -0.87 20.93
C ALA A 137 -9.29 -2.37 21.01
N PHE A 138 -10.34 -2.79 20.29
CA PHE A 138 -10.70 -4.20 20.14
C PHE A 138 -9.76 -4.96 19.18
N THR A 139 -9.27 -4.30 18.13
CA THR A 139 -8.42 -4.92 17.10
C THR A 139 -7.07 -5.35 17.65
N PHE A 140 -6.41 -4.56 18.49
CA PHE A 140 -5.09 -4.88 19.03
C PHE A 140 -5.02 -6.24 19.76
N PRO A 141 -5.79 -6.52 20.82
CA PRO A 141 -5.73 -7.81 21.50
C PRO A 141 -6.16 -8.98 20.61
N MET A 142 -6.99 -8.73 19.59
CA MET A 142 -7.43 -9.76 18.66
C MET A 142 -6.49 -9.98 17.47
N SER A 143 -5.59 -9.05 17.16
CA SER A 143 -4.67 -9.16 16.02
C SER A 143 -3.71 -10.35 16.17
N ILE A 144 -3.38 -10.71 17.42
CA ILE A 144 -2.53 -11.86 17.76
C ILE A 144 -2.98 -13.14 17.07
N TRP A 145 -4.30 -13.38 16.98
CA TRP A 145 -4.83 -14.62 16.41
C TRP A 145 -4.56 -14.70 14.91
N GLY A 146 -4.60 -13.56 14.20
CA GLY A 146 -4.17 -13.49 12.81
C GLY A 146 -2.70 -13.88 12.67
N SER A 147 -1.81 -13.25 13.43
CA SER A 147 -0.37 -13.57 13.39
C SER A 147 -0.07 -15.03 13.70
N ILE A 148 -0.78 -15.64 14.65
CA ILE A 148 -0.63 -17.06 14.97
C ILE A 148 -1.02 -17.95 13.78
N ILE A 149 -2.13 -17.68 13.09
CA ILE A 149 -2.54 -18.48 11.92
C ILE A 149 -1.49 -18.39 10.81
N THR A 150 -0.94 -17.19 10.57
CA THR A 150 0.15 -16.98 9.61
C THR A 150 1.40 -17.77 10.00
N ALA A 151 1.77 -17.78 11.28
CA ALA A 151 2.91 -18.54 11.80
C ALA A 151 2.76 -20.06 11.66
N TYR A 152 1.52 -20.55 11.64
CA TYR A 152 1.20 -21.96 11.41
C TYR A 152 1.08 -22.33 9.93
N GLU A 153 1.42 -21.40 9.02
CA GLU A 153 1.39 -21.57 7.56
C GLU A 153 -0.01 -21.88 6.98
N ASN A 154 -1.07 -21.56 7.72
CA ASN A 154 -2.45 -21.73 7.26
C ASN A 154 -2.92 -20.55 6.40
N PHE A 155 -2.14 -20.26 5.35
CA PHE A 155 -2.35 -19.12 4.46
C PHE A 155 -3.67 -19.19 3.70
N VAL A 156 -4.14 -20.39 3.33
CA VAL A 156 -5.39 -20.56 2.56
C VAL A 156 -6.59 -20.03 3.35
N PHE A 157 -6.68 -20.34 4.65
CA PHE A 157 -7.78 -19.86 5.49
C PHE A 157 -7.80 -18.33 5.58
N GLN A 158 -6.66 -17.72 5.89
CA GLN A 158 -6.57 -16.25 5.98
C GLN A 158 -6.91 -15.57 4.67
N LYS A 159 -6.40 -16.10 3.54
CA LYS A 159 -6.66 -15.52 2.22
C LYS A 159 -8.11 -15.68 1.81
N LEU A 160 -8.77 -16.80 2.12
CA LEU A 160 -10.20 -16.99 1.85
C LEU A 160 -11.06 -16.03 2.67
N VAL A 161 -10.82 -15.89 3.98
CA VAL A 161 -11.53 -14.90 4.82
C VAL A 161 -11.33 -13.49 4.27
N GLY A 162 -10.12 -13.15 3.84
CA GLY A 162 -9.82 -11.88 3.19
C GLY A 162 -10.59 -11.66 1.88
N ILE A 163 -10.63 -12.67 0.99
CA ILE A 163 -11.37 -12.60 -0.28
C ILE A 163 -12.87 -12.43 -0.03
N VAL A 164 -13.45 -13.19 0.90
CA VAL A 164 -14.85 -13.05 1.30
C VAL A 164 -15.13 -11.63 1.78
N ARG A 165 -14.24 -11.05 2.59
CA ARG A 165 -14.37 -9.66 3.05
C ARG A 165 -14.28 -8.65 1.90
N ILE A 166 -13.36 -8.83 0.95
CA ILE A 166 -13.18 -7.95 -0.22
C ILE A 166 -14.46 -7.91 -1.08
N ILE A 167 -15.20 -9.01 -1.16
CA ILE A 167 -16.45 -9.08 -1.95
C ILE A 167 -17.66 -8.62 -1.13
N LEU A 168 -17.83 -9.11 0.10
CA LEU A 168 -19.01 -8.80 0.92
C LEU A 168 -19.04 -7.35 1.38
N ASN A 169 -17.90 -6.75 1.70
CA ASN A 169 -17.84 -5.41 2.27
C ASN A 169 -18.41 -4.35 1.29
N PRO A 170 -17.99 -4.27 0.01
CA PRO A 170 -18.63 -3.39 -0.97
C PRO A 170 -20.11 -3.68 -1.17
N LEU A 171 -20.53 -4.95 -1.23
CA LEU A 171 -21.94 -5.29 -1.45
C LEU A 171 -22.85 -4.76 -0.32
N VAL A 172 -22.44 -4.96 0.93
CA VAL A 172 -23.18 -4.43 2.09
C VAL A 172 -23.10 -2.91 2.14
N MET A 173 -21.95 -2.31 1.80
CA MET A 173 -21.84 -0.85 1.75
C MET A 173 -22.74 -0.23 0.68
N ILE A 174 -22.82 -0.82 -0.52
CA ILE A 174 -23.73 -0.38 -1.58
C ILE A 174 -25.17 -0.41 -1.06
N ALA A 175 -25.59 -1.50 -0.41
CA ALA A 175 -26.91 -1.60 0.18
C ALA A 175 -27.17 -0.50 1.24
N MET A 176 -26.20 -0.23 2.12
CA MET A 176 -26.34 0.83 3.14
C MET A 176 -26.41 2.24 2.54
N LEU A 177 -25.59 2.53 1.52
CA LEU A 177 -25.60 3.79 0.79
C LEU A 177 -26.95 4.01 0.10
N LEU A 178 -27.55 2.96 -0.48
CA LEU A 178 -28.87 3.02 -1.11
C LEU A 178 -30.01 3.28 -0.11
N ILE A 179 -29.87 2.84 1.14
CA ILE A 179 -30.83 3.10 2.23
C ILE A 179 -30.67 4.53 2.78
N GLY A 180 -29.61 5.26 2.39
CA GLY A 180 -29.36 6.65 2.76
C GLY A 180 -28.34 6.85 3.87
N TYR A 181 -27.74 5.78 4.40
CA TYR A 181 -26.63 5.90 5.34
C TYR A 181 -25.34 6.30 4.61
N ARG A 182 -24.67 7.35 5.07
CA ARG A 182 -23.43 7.89 4.47
C ARG A 182 -22.18 7.49 5.27
N ALA A 183 -21.32 8.44 5.63
CA ALA A 183 -20.00 8.14 6.21
C ALA A 183 -20.06 7.33 7.51
N ILE A 184 -20.98 7.67 8.43
CA ILE A 184 -21.17 6.93 9.68
C ILE A 184 -21.55 5.47 9.42
N GLY A 185 -22.47 5.23 8.49
CA GLY A 185 -22.90 3.87 8.13
C GLY A 185 -21.75 3.02 7.62
N MET A 186 -20.88 3.60 6.80
CA MET A 186 -19.66 2.92 6.32
C MET A 186 -18.70 2.54 7.44
N VAL A 187 -18.49 3.45 8.40
CA VAL A 187 -17.65 3.18 9.58
C VAL A 187 -18.24 2.04 10.42
N VAL A 188 -19.56 2.02 10.64
CA VAL A 188 -20.25 0.94 11.36
C VAL A 188 -20.10 -0.39 10.64
N VAL A 189 -20.39 -0.45 9.33
CA VAL A 189 -20.26 -1.67 8.52
C VAL A 189 -18.83 -2.19 8.57
N THR A 190 -17.84 -1.31 8.33
CA THR A 190 -16.41 -1.68 8.36
C THR A 190 -16.00 -2.21 9.73
N THR A 191 -16.48 -1.58 10.80
CA THR A 191 -16.26 -2.00 12.19
C THR A 191 -16.82 -3.39 12.44
N ILE A 192 -18.06 -3.66 12.03
CA ILE A 192 -18.71 -4.98 12.19
C ILE A 192 -17.93 -6.05 11.41
N PHE A 193 -17.61 -5.82 10.14
CA PHE A 193 -16.83 -6.77 9.33
C PHE A 193 -15.46 -7.05 9.93
N ASN A 194 -14.80 -6.01 10.47
CA ASN A 194 -13.52 -6.18 11.14
C ASN A 194 -13.64 -7.03 12.41
N VAL A 195 -14.61 -6.74 13.29
CA VAL A 195 -14.88 -7.52 14.51
C VAL A 195 -15.21 -8.96 14.17
N VAL A 196 -16.09 -9.22 13.20
CA VAL A 196 -16.45 -10.58 12.75
C VAL A 196 -15.21 -11.33 12.24
N THR A 197 -14.36 -10.68 11.44
CA THR A 197 -13.11 -11.28 10.93
C THR A 197 -12.16 -11.68 12.07
N LEU A 198 -12.01 -10.81 13.07
CA LEU A 198 -11.18 -11.06 14.25
C LEU A 198 -11.72 -12.22 15.10
N LEU A 199 -13.04 -12.29 15.28
CA LEU A 199 -13.71 -13.39 15.98
C LEU A 199 -13.57 -14.72 15.23
N ILE A 200 -13.65 -14.72 13.90
CA ILE A 200 -13.40 -15.90 13.06
C ILE A 200 -11.96 -16.40 13.24
N ASN A 201 -10.98 -15.50 13.27
CA ASN A 201 -9.58 -15.85 13.52
C ASN A 201 -9.38 -16.44 14.92
N TYR A 202 -9.99 -15.83 15.95
CA TYR A 202 -9.99 -16.36 17.31
C TYR A 202 -10.58 -17.78 17.37
N TRP A 203 -11.76 -17.97 16.78
CA TRP A 203 -12.44 -19.25 16.74
C TRP A 203 -11.60 -20.33 16.05
N TYR A 204 -10.97 -20.00 14.92
CA TYR A 204 -10.11 -20.91 14.18
C TYR A 204 -8.89 -21.33 15.01
N CYS A 205 -8.21 -20.38 15.66
CA CYS A 205 -7.09 -20.65 16.55
C CYS A 205 -7.46 -21.58 17.72
N LYS A 206 -8.62 -21.33 18.35
CA LYS A 206 -9.06 -22.11 19.51
C LYS A 206 -9.55 -23.51 19.13
N LYS A 207 -10.32 -23.64 18.05
CA LYS A 207 -10.97 -24.90 17.67
C LYS A 207 -10.14 -25.78 16.75
N ARG A 208 -9.48 -25.21 15.73
CA ARG A 208 -8.71 -25.97 14.74
C ARG A 208 -7.25 -26.14 15.16
N LEU A 209 -6.60 -25.05 15.53
CA LEU A 209 -5.18 -25.09 15.93
C LEU A 209 -4.98 -25.48 17.41
N LYS A 210 -6.06 -25.50 18.21
CA LYS A 210 -6.05 -25.82 19.65
C LYS A 210 -5.01 -25.01 20.44
N ILE A 211 -4.81 -23.75 20.06
CA ILE A 211 -3.84 -22.86 20.70
C ILE A 211 -4.31 -22.54 22.12
N GLN A 212 -3.38 -22.66 23.07
CA GLN A 212 -3.56 -22.23 24.44
C GLN A 212 -2.77 -20.94 24.67
N VAL A 213 -3.40 -19.98 25.35
CA VAL A 213 -2.71 -18.79 25.84
C VAL A 213 -2.42 -19.03 27.31
N ARG A 214 -1.15 -19.00 27.70
CA ARG A 214 -0.73 -19.17 29.09
C ARG A 214 -0.13 -17.88 29.59
N PHE A 215 -0.60 -17.39 30.72
CA PHE A 215 0.00 -16.24 31.39
C PHE A 215 1.13 -16.75 32.27
N GLY A 216 2.34 -16.81 31.69
CA GLY A 216 3.58 -17.16 32.38
C GLY A 216 4.34 -15.93 32.90
N HIS A 217 5.58 -16.15 33.34
CA HIS A 217 6.45 -15.04 33.76
C HIS A 217 6.80 -14.15 32.56
N PHE A 218 6.72 -12.83 32.76
CA PHE A 218 7.10 -11.87 31.73
C PHE A 218 8.62 -11.92 31.51
N GLN A 219 9.06 -12.51 30.40
CA GLN A 219 10.49 -12.66 30.08
C GLN A 219 11.04 -11.35 29.50
N TRP A 220 11.49 -10.43 30.37
CA TRP A 220 11.97 -9.12 29.96
C TRP A 220 13.13 -9.16 28.95
N GLY A 221 14.04 -10.14 29.08
CA GLY A 221 15.13 -10.35 28.13
C GLY A 221 14.63 -10.66 26.72
N PHE A 222 13.66 -11.57 26.61
CA PHE A 222 13.01 -11.91 25.35
C PHE A 222 12.22 -10.73 24.78
N PHE A 223 11.45 -10.03 25.62
CA PHE A 223 10.73 -8.83 25.21
C PHE A 223 11.65 -7.75 24.65
N LYS A 224 12.82 -7.53 25.26
CA LYS A 224 13.83 -6.59 24.77
C LYS A 224 14.36 -6.99 23.39
N GLU A 225 14.66 -8.27 23.18
CA GLU A 225 15.13 -8.78 21.89
C GLU A 225 14.08 -8.58 20.79
N VAL A 226 12.83 -8.96 21.08
CA VAL A 226 11.66 -8.76 20.20
C VAL A 226 11.50 -7.28 19.86
N SER A 227 11.53 -6.41 20.87
CA SER A 227 11.30 -4.97 20.71
C SER A 227 12.34 -4.32 19.79
N VAL A 228 13.61 -4.73 19.87
CA VAL A 228 14.67 -4.22 18.97
C VAL A 228 14.40 -4.60 17.51
N TYR A 229 13.95 -5.84 17.26
CA TYR A 229 13.57 -6.28 15.92
C TYR A 229 12.33 -5.52 15.40
N SER A 230 11.30 -5.44 16.23
CA SER A 230 10.04 -4.77 15.92
C SER A 230 10.19 -3.27 15.72
N PHE A 231 11.13 -2.61 16.40
CA PHE A 231 11.37 -1.17 16.30
C PHE A 231 11.66 -0.71 14.86
N TRP A 232 12.43 -1.48 14.08
CA TRP A 232 12.72 -1.12 12.68
C TRP A 232 11.49 -1.24 11.77
N ILE A 233 10.61 -2.22 12.05
CA ILE A 233 9.35 -2.40 11.31
C ILE A 233 8.39 -1.26 11.65
N PHE A 234 8.26 -0.96 12.94
CA PHE A 234 7.50 0.19 13.45
C PHE A 234 7.95 1.50 12.80
N LEU A 235 9.25 1.73 12.71
CA LEU A 235 9.80 2.95 12.12
C LEU A 235 9.43 3.11 10.64
N ASN A 236 9.44 2.02 9.88
CA ASN A 236 8.95 2.04 8.49
C ASN A 236 7.44 2.30 8.43
N ALA A 237 6.65 1.69 9.33
CA ALA A 237 5.21 1.92 9.39
C ALA A 237 4.85 3.38 9.73
N ILE A 238 5.57 4.03 10.66
CA ILE A 238 5.41 5.46 10.94
C ILE A 238 5.67 6.28 9.67
N MET A 239 6.79 6.01 9.00
CA MET A 239 7.17 6.73 7.80
C MET A 239 6.11 6.60 6.70
N ASP A 240 5.57 5.40 6.48
CA ASP A 240 4.48 5.19 5.52
C ASP A 240 3.23 5.99 5.89
N ARG A 241 2.86 6.09 7.18
CA ARG A 241 1.74 6.95 7.60
C ARG A 241 2.02 8.43 7.40
N ILE A 242 3.25 8.86 7.65
CA ILE A 242 3.65 10.26 7.42
C ILE A 242 3.48 10.62 5.93
N TYR A 243 3.86 9.74 5.00
CA TYR A 243 3.68 10.03 3.58
C TYR A 243 2.22 9.97 3.14
N TRP A 244 1.47 8.95 3.56
CA TRP A 244 0.18 8.63 2.93
C TRP A 244 -1.05 9.02 3.75
N SER A 245 -0.90 9.43 5.00
CA SER A 245 -2.02 9.78 5.90
C SER A 245 -1.92 11.19 6.47
N THR A 246 -0.76 11.85 6.45
CA THR A 246 -0.63 13.26 6.89
C THR A 246 -1.51 14.19 6.08
N GLY A 247 -1.48 14.07 4.75
CA GLY A 247 -2.12 15.07 3.89
C GLY A 247 -3.60 15.20 4.17
N GLN A 248 -4.30 14.08 4.37
CA GLN A 248 -5.71 14.07 4.75
C GLN A 248 -5.95 14.80 6.08
N PHE A 249 -5.14 14.51 7.11
CA PHE A 249 -5.26 15.16 8.42
C PHE A 249 -5.00 16.67 8.37
N VAL A 250 -3.90 17.08 7.72
CA VAL A 250 -3.49 18.49 7.60
C VAL A 250 -4.49 19.29 6.75
N LEU A 251 -4.96 18.72 5.64
CA LEU A 251 -5.94 19.38 4.79
C LEU A 251 -7.30 19.49 5.48
N GLY A 252 -7.67 18.53 6.32
CA GLY A 252 -8.87 18.64 7.16
C GLY A 252 -8.81 19.86 8.06
N MET A 253 -7.68 20.04 8.76
CA MET A 253 -7.47 21.16 9.68
C MET A 253 -7.44 22.53 8.99
N PHE A 254 -6.90 22.63 7.77
CA PHE A 254 -6.66 23.95 7.13
C PHE A 254 -7.57 24.29 5.95
N LYS A 255 -8.22 23.30 5.33
CA LYS A 255 -8.99 23.48 4.08
C LYS A 255 -10.35 22.78 4.07
N GLY A 256 -10.64 21.91 5.03
CA GLY A 256 -11.96 21.26 5.17
C GLY A 256 -12.12 19.97 4.37
N ALA A 257 -13.29 19.35 4.49
CA ALA A 257 -13.54 17.97 4.06
C ALA A 257 -13.48 17.77 2.53
N ALA A 258 -13.95 18.72 1.72
CA ALA A 258 -13.95 18.58 0.27
C ALA A 258 -12.54 18.43 -0.31
N VAL A 259 -11.57 19.23 0.16
CA VAL A 259 -10.17 19.13 -0.28
C VAL A 259 -9.54 17.81 0.16
N VAL A 260 -9.91 17.30 1.35
CA VAL A 260 -9.49 15.98 1.82
C VAL A 260 -10.01 14.88 0.89
N ALA A 261 -11.25 14.99 0.41
CA ALA A 261 -11.84 14.03 -0.52
C ALA A 261 -11.06 13.95 -1.84
N VAL A 262 -10.72 15.10 -2.43
CA VAL A 262 -9.90 15.18 -3.64
C VAL A 262 -8.51 14.57 -3.42
N TYR A 263 -7.86 14.89 -2.30
CA TYR A 263 -6.56 14.33 -1.97
C TYR A 263 -6.62 12.80 -1.74
N ALA A 264 -7.69 12.31 -1.10
CA ALA A 264 -7.91 10.89 -0.86
C ALA A 264 -8.05 10.07 -2.15
N VAL A 265 -8.69 10.65 -3.19
CA VAL A 265 -8.76 10.03 -4.52
C VAL A 265 -7.35 9.83 -5.10
N ALA A 266 -6.49 10.84 -4.99
CA ALA A 266 -5.10 10.72 -5.46
C ALA A 266 -4.29 9.68 -4.68
N ILE A 267 -4.47 9.60 -3.36
CA ILE A 267 -3.85 8.56 -2.52
C ILE A 267 -4.35 7.17 -2.91
N GLN A 268 -5.65 7.02 -3.21
CA GLN A 268 -6.21 5.76 -3.66
C GLN A 268 -5.59 5.30 -4.99
N LEU A 269 -5.41 6.22 -5.95
CA LEU A 269 -4.71 5.95 -7.21
C LEU A 269 -3.24 5.59 -6.98
N GLN A 270 -2.55 6.29 -6.06
CA GLN A 270 -1.18 5.97 -5.66
C GLN A 270 -1.06 4.56 -5.07
N GLY A 271 -2.03 4.12 -4.26
CA GLY A 271 -2.07 2.78 -3.69
C GLY A 271 -2.22 1.68 -4.77
N ILE A 272 -3.07 1.91 -5.78
CA ILE A 272 -3.21 1.00 -6.93
C ILE A 272 -1.88 0.93 -7.70
N TYR A 273 -1.26 2.08 -7.97
CA TYR A 273 0.02 2.16 -8.67
C TYR A 273 1.14 1.40 -7.92
N MET A 274 1.20 1.55 -6.59
CA MET A 274 2.10 0.79 -5.72
C MET A 274 1.88 -0.73 -5.82
N GLY A 275 0.62 -1.17 -5.88
CA GLY A 275 0.24 -2.59 -5.96
C GLY A 275 0.90 -3.31 -7.14
N PHE A 276 0.95 -2.67 -8.32
CA PHE A 276 1.63 -3.22 -9.49
C PHE A 276 3.13 -3.43 -9.29
N SER A 277 3.79 -2.57 -8.50
CA SER A 277 5.24 -2.65 -8.30
C SER A 277 5.61 -3.80 -7.35
N THR A 278 4.90 -3.87 -6.23
CA THR A 278 5.13 -4.86 -5.17
C THR A 278 4.85 -6.29 -5.62
N ALA A 279 3.90 -6.50 -6.54
CA ALA A 279 3.55 -7.83 -7.08
C ALA A 279 4.73 -8.56 -7.75
N ILE A 280 5.71 -7.80 -8.27
CA ILE A 280 6.87 -8.32 -8.99
C ILE A 280 8.03 -8.60 -8.03
N SER A 281 8.31 -7.70 -7.08
CA SER A 281 9.50 -7.80 -6.21
C SER A 281 9.44 -8.92 -5.17
N GLY A 282 8.25 -9.29 -4.70
CA GLY A 282 8.08 -10.30 -3.65
C GLY A 282 8.60 -11.70 -4.02
N VAL A 283 8.68 -12.03 -5.31
CA VAL A 283 9.11 -13.35 -5.81
C VAL A 283 10.64 -13.51 -5.79
N PHE A 284 11.40 -12.40 -5.76
CA PHE A 284 12.85 -12.43 -5.91
C PHE A 284 13.62 -12.59 -4.60
N LEU A 285 12.97 -12.43 -3.44
CA LEU A 285 13.64 -12.49 -2.13
C LEU A 285 14.44 -13.79 -1.88
N PRO A 286 13.91 -15.00 -2.14
CA PRO A 286 14.68 -16.24 -1.96
C PRO A 286 15.91 -16.31 -2.88
N LYS A 287 15.77 -15.82 -4.11
CA LYS A 287 16.82 -15.84 -5.12
C LYS A 287 17.96 -14.89 -4.76
N VAL A 288 17.63 -13.66 -4.33
CA VAL A 288 18.61 -12.67 -3.87
C VAL A 288 19.33 -13.16 -2.61
N THR A 289 18.60 -13.75 -1.66
CA THR A 289 19.20 -14.30 -0.43
C THR A 289 20.21 -15.40 -0.74
N ALA A 290 19.90 -16.30 -1.69
CA ALA A 290 20.83 -17.34 -2.12
C ALA A 290 22.11 -16.76 -2.78
N MET A 291 21.97 -15.74 -3.65
CA MET A 291 23.11 -15.07 -4.29
C MET A 291 24.02 -14.37 -3.25
N VAL A 292 23.42 -13.65 -2.30
CA VAL A 292 24.18 -12.95 -1.24
C VAL A 292 24.90 -13.93 -0.32
N THR A 293 24.29 -15.07 0.01
CA THR A 293 24.85 -16.03 0.98
C THR A 293 25.84 -17.02 0.38
N LYS A 294 25.70 -17.41 -0.89
CA LYS A 294 26.52 -18.47 -1.51
C LYS A 294 27.59 -17.97 -2.47
N GLU A 295 27.30 -16.92 -3.22
CA GLU A 295 28.15 -16.49 -4.35
C GLU A 295 28.85 -15.16 -4.05
N ASN A 296 28.21 -14.28 -3.28
CA ASN A 296 28.66 -12.91 -2.96
C ASN A 296 29.21 -12.12 -4.16
N ASP A 297 28.71 -12.43 -5.37
CA ASP A 297 29.08 -11.76 -6.60
C ASP A 297 28.27 -10.46 -6.72
N GLU A 298 28.91 -9.34 -6.41
CA GLU A 298 28.30 -8.01 -6.48
C GLU A 298 27.84 -7.65 -7.90
N LYS A 299 28.56 -8.12 -8.92
CA LYS A 299 28.22 -7.85 -10.31
C LYS A 299 26.96 -8.62 -10.72
N ALA A 300 26.83 -9.89 -10.32
CA ALA A 300 25.62 -10.66 -10.54
C ALA A 300 24.39 -10.05 -9.85
N ILE A 301 24.57 -9.52 -8.63
CA ILE A 301 23.50 -8.82 -7.90
C ILE A 301 23.12 -7.51 -8.61
N SER A 302 24.10 -6.73 -9.08
CA SER A 302 23.88 -5.50 -9.85
C SER A 302 23.14 -5.79 -11.16
N ASP A 303 23.57 -6.81 -11.91
CA ASP A 303 22.91 -7.26 -13.14
C ASP A 303 21.46 -7.69 -12.89
N LEU A 304 21.19 -8.40 -11.79
CA LEU A 304 19.84 -8.79 -11.41
C LEU A 304 18.99 -7.55 -11.08
N PHE A 305 19.56 -6.58 -10.36
CA PHE A 305 18.89 -5.31 -10.06
C PHE A 305 18.51 -4.55 -11.32
N ILE A 306 19.43 -4.42 -12.28
CA ILE A 306 19.16 -3.77 -13.57
C ILE A 306 18.09 -4.51 -14.36
N ARG A 307 18.20 -5.84 -14.50
CA ARG A 307 17.22 -6.64 -15.26
C ARG A 307 15.83 -6.57 -14.65
N THR A 308 15.74 -6.66 -13.32
CA THR A 308 14.45 -6.63 -12.62
C THR A 308 13.82 -5.24 -12.70
N GLY A 309 14.61 -4.18 -12.48
CA GLY A 309 14.11 -2.82 -12.56
C GLY A 309 13.68 -2.42 -13.97
N ARG A 310 14.37 -2.92 -15.01
CA ARG A 310 13.93 -2.79 -16.40
C ARG A 310 12.54 -3.41 -16.60
N ILE A 311 12.30 -4.65 -16.15
CA ILE A 311 10.99 -5.31 -16.25
C ILE A 311 9.91 -4.51 -15.50
N GLN A 312 10.20 -4.04 -14.29
CA GLN A 312 9.27 -3.21 -13.51
C GLN A 312 8.97 -1.89 -14.24
N TYR A 313 9.98 -1.28 -14.86
CA TYR A 313 9.83 -0.03 -15.60
C TYR A 313 8.87 -0.15 -16.77
N ILE A 314 8.88 -1.26 -17.53
CA ILE A 314 7.96 -1.50 -18.65
C ILE A 314 6.50 -1.28 -18.24
N ILE A 315 6.12 -1.86 -17.09
CA ILE A 315 4.74 -1.80 -16.59
C ILE A 315 4.46 -0.42 -15.97
N MET A 316 5.37 0.09 -15.15
CA MET A 316 5.20 1.36 -14.45
C MET A 316 5.10 2.54 -15.40
N VAL A 317 5.99 2.61 -16.40
CA VAL A 317 6.03 3.73 -17.35
C VAL A 317 4.83 3.73 -18.29
N PHE A 318 4.28 2.57 -18.63
CA PHE A 318 3.02 2.47 -19.37
C PHE A 318 1.86 3.05 -18.56
N ILE A 319 1.75 2.71 -17.27
CA ILE A 319 0.70 3.27 -16.40
C ILE A 319 0.89 4.78 -16.23
N LEU A 320 2.12 5.25 -15.98
CA LEU A 320 2.41 6.67 -15.82
C LEU A 320 2.09 7.46 -17.09
N THR A 321 2.54 7.02 -18.26
CA THR A 321 2.29 7.73 -19.53
C THR A 321 0.82 7.69 -19.92
N GLY A 322 0.15 6.55 -19.76
CA GLY A 322 -1.30 6.46 -19.94
C GLY A 322 -2.06 7.40 -19.01
N PHE A 323 -1.63 7.53 -17.75
CA PHE A 323 -2.23 8.47 -16.81
C PHE A 323 -1.91 9.93 -17.13
N ILE A 324 -0.73 10.27 -17.66
CA ILE A 324 -0.44 11.63 -18.13
C ILE A 324 -1.36 12.02 -19.31
N VAL A 325 -1.62 11.09 -20.24
CA VAL A 325 -2.46 11.37 -21.41
C VAL A 325 -3.95 11.40 -21.05
N PHE A 326 -4.44 10.39 -20.33
CA PHE A 326 -5.87 10.19 -20.10
C PHE A 326 -6.33 10.51 -18.67
N GLY A 327 -5.42 10.78 -17.74
CA GLY A 327 -5.71 10.85 -16.30
C GLY A 327 -6.71 11.93 -15.92
N LYS A 328 -6.67 13.09 -16.57
CA LYS A 328 -7.63 14.18 -16.31
C LYS A 328 -9.05 13.76 -16.69
N SER A 329 -9.25 13.27 -17.92
CA SER A 329 -10.55 12.76 -18.39
C SER A 329 -11.00 11.52 -17.62
N PHE A 330 -10.05 10.65 -17.26
CA PHE A 330 -10.29 9.48 -16.42
C PHE A 330 -10.87 9.89 -15.07
N ILE A 331 -10.24 10.82 -14.36
CA ILE A 331 -10.73 11.29 -13.04
C ILE A 331 -12.08 11.98 -13.18
N CYS A 332 -12.28 12.82 -14.19
CA CYS A 332 -13.56 13.47 -14.44
C CYS A 332 -14.69 12.44 -14.62
N LEU A 333 -14.50 11.44 -15.48
CA LEU A 333 -15.51 10.41 -15.74
C LEU A 333 -15.69 9.43 -14.58
N TRP A 334 -14.61 9.15 -13.86
CA TRP A 334 -14.58 8.19 -12.77
C TRP A 334 -15.11 8.79 -11.46
N ALA A 335 -14.46 9.82 -10.94
CA ALA A 335 -14.77 10.47 -9.67
C ALA A 335 -15.81 11.59 -9.79
N GLY A 336 -15.83 12.31 -10.91
CA GLY A 336 -16.67 13.49 -11.14
C GLY A 336 -15.84 14.75 -11.40
N GLU A 337 -16.47 15.79 -11.92
CA GLU A 337 -15.81 17.06 -12.27
C GLU A 337 -15.20 17.77 -11.05
N ASP A 338 -15.85 17.70 -9.89
CA ASP A 338 -15.37 18.33 -8.66
C ASP A 338 -14.02 17.76 -8.16
N TYR A 339 -13.58 16.61 -8.70
CA TYR A 339 -12.35 15.93 -8.31
C TYR A 339 -11.18 16.15 -9.28
N MET A 340 -11.29 17.04 -10.27
CA MET A 340 -10.25 17.21 -11.30
C MET A 340 -8.86 17.53 -10.72
N ASP A 341 -8.77 18.25 -9.60
CA ASP A 341 -7.50 18.56 -8.94
C ASP A 341 -6.74 17.31 -8.46
N ALA A 342 -7.42 16.17 -8.27
CA ALA A 342 -6.80 14.90 -7.94
C ALA A 342 -5.82 14.44 -9.04
N TYR A 343 -6.01 14.89 -10.28
CA TYR A 343 -5.08 14.61 -11.39
C TYR A 343 -3.69 15.16 -11.12
N TRP A 344 -3.60 16.45 -10.77
CA TRP A 344 -2.33 17.11 -10.48
C TRP A 344 -1.67 16.54 -9.22
N ILE A 345 -2.47 16.29 -8.17
CA ILE A 345 -2.00 15.67 -6.93
C ILE A 345 -1.44 14.26 -7.22
N ALA A 346 -2.14 13.45 -8.01
CA ALA A 346 -1.69 12.12 -8.37
C ALA A 346 -0.39 12.15 -9.19
N LEU A 347 -0.22 13.10 -10.11
CA LEU A 347 1.03 13.29 -10.86
C LEU A 347 2.21 13.67 -9.96
N CYS A 348 1.99 14.52 -8.95
CA CYS A 348 2.99 14.81 -7.93
C CYS A 348 3.48 13.56 -7.19
N PHE A 349 2.67 12.50 -7.12
CA PHE A 349 3.08 11.21 -6.55
C PHE A 349 3.67 10.26 -7.60
N PHE A 350 3.00 10.07 -8.73
CA PHE A 350 3.37 9.05 -9.72
C PHE A 350 4.75 9.32 -10.32
N ILE A 351 5.08 10.59 -10.60
CA ILE A 351 6.35 10.97 -11.24
C ILE A 351 7.54 10.67 -10.30
N PRO A 352 7.60 11.12 -9.04
CA PRO A 352 8.68 10.74 -8.14
C PRO A 352 8.71 9.25 -7.80
N LEU A 353 7.54 8.60 -7.65
CA LEU A 353 7.45 7.21 -7.19
C LEU A 353 7.85 6.19 -8.23
N ILE A 354 7.91 6.54 -9.52
CA ILE A 354 8.38 5.60 -10.55
C ILE A 354 9.78 5.07 -10.20
N VAL A 355 10.65 5.92 -9.66
CA VAL A 355 12.03 5.60 -9.31
C VAL A 355 12.12 4.53 -8.22
N PRO A 356 11.59 4.73 -6.99
CA PRO A 356 11.63 3.70 -5.96
C PRO A 356 10.86 2.45 -6.36
N TYR A 357 9.79 2.56 -7.16
CA TYR A 357 9.01 1.40 -7.61
C TYR A 357 9.76 0.50 -8.60
N ILE A 358 10.65 1.03 -9.43
CA ILE A 358 11.53 0.19 -10.27
C ILE A 358 12.80 -0.26 -9.55
N GLN A 359 13.06 0.27 -8.35
CA GLN A 359 14.21 -0.06 -7.52
C GLN A 359 13.83 -0.92 -6.31
N ASN A 360 12.61 -1.49 -6.27
CA ASN A 360 12.15 -2.28 -5.12
C ASN A 360 13.02 -3.50 -4.81
N LEU A 361 13.74 -4.05 -5.80
CA LEU A 361 14.74 -5.10 -5.54
C LEU A 361 15.88 -4.62 -4.62
N GLY A 362 16.17 -3.31 -4.59
CA GLY A 362 17.14 -2.71 -3.68
C GLY A 362 16.75 -2.93 -2.22
N ILE A 363 15.46 -2.88 -1.89
CA ILE A 363 14.95 -3.20 -0.56
C ILE A 363 15.25 -4.66 -0.22
N THR A 364 14.98 -5.57 -1.16
CA THR A 364 15.26 -7.01 -1.02
C THR A 364 16.75 -7.28 -0.79
N ILE A 365 17.64 -6.57 -1.51
CA ILE A 365 19.10 -6.68 -1.35
C ILE A 365 19.51 -6.17 0.03
N LEU A 366 19.01 -5.02 0.48
CA LEU A 366 19.29 -4.47 1.81
C LEU A 366 18.82 -5.41 2.93
N GLN A 367 17.67 -6.06 2.75
CA GLN A 367 17.16 -7.06 3.69
C GLN A 367 18.07 -8.29 3.72
N ALA A 368 18.44 -8.84 2.57
CA ALA A 368 19.32 -10.00 2.47
C ALA A 368 20.72 -9.75 3.06
N ARG A 369 21.23 -8.51 2.95
CA ARG A 369 22.50 -8.06 3.54
C ARG A 369 22.38 -7.55 4.98
N ASN A 370 21.18 -7.51 5.55
CA ASN A 370 20.89 -6.94 6.88
C ASN A 370 21.36 -5.47 7.05
N GLN A 371 21.27 -4.65 5.99
CA GLN A 371 21.75 -3.26 5.94
C GLN A 371 20.59 -2.23 5.94
N MET A 372 19.45 -2.57 6.53
CA MET A 372 18.24 -1.72 6.55
C MET A 372 18.35 -0.47 7.43
N LYS A 373 19.38 -0.37 8.28
CA LYS A 373 19.55 0.70 9.27
C LYS A 373 19.65 2.08 8.61
N PHE A 374 20.51 2.25 7.61
CA PHE A 374 20.68 3.53 6.92
C PHE A 374 19.37 3.98 6.27
N ARG A 375 18.72 3.06 5.52
CA ARG A 375 17.42 3.31 4.90
C ARG A 375 16.41 3.85 5.89
N SER A 376 16.25 3.14 7.01
CA SER A 376 15.21 3.46 7.99
C SER A 376 15.46 4.82 8.65
N ILE A 377 16.72 5.14 9.00
CA ILE A 377 17.07 6.45 9.59
C ILE A 377 16.87 7.58 8.58
N LEU A 378 17.40 7.42 7.36
CA LEU A 378 17.26 8.41 6.29
C LEU A 378 15.79 8.74 6.06
N TYR A 379 14.96 7.71 5.95
CA TYR A 379 13.54 7.82 5.66
C TYR A 379 12.73 8.51 6.77
N VAL A 380 13.11 8.34 8.03
CA VAL A 380 12.52 9.11 9.15
C VAL A 380 12.85 10.59 9.03
N ILE A 381 14.12 10.91 8.75
CA ILE A 381 14.54 12.31 8.58
C ILE A 381 13.76 12.96 7.44
N ILE A 382 13.66 12.28 6.29
CA ILE A 382 12.91 12.78 5.14
C ILE A 382 11.42 12.90 5.44
N ALA A 383 10.83 11.96 6.18
CA ALA A 383 9.43 12.03 6.58
C ALA A 383 9.16 13.27 7.45
N VAL A 384 10.04 13.58 8.41
CA VAL A 384 9.94 14.81 9.22
C VAL A 384 10.10 16.06 8.36
N VAL A 385 11.08 16.08 7.45
CA VAL A 385 11.26 17.19 6.50
C VAL A 385 10.02 17.36 5.61
N SER A 386 9.43 16.26 5.16
CA SER A 386 8.19 16.24 4.38
C SER A 386 7.05 16.91 5.14
N LEU A 387 6.89 16.61 6.43
CA LEU A 387 5.89 17.26 7.28
C LEU A 387 6.13 18.77 7.38
N CYS A 388 7.37 19.18 7.67
CA CYS A 388 7.76 20.57 7.83
C CYS A 388 7.49 21.41 6.56
N ILE A 389 7.62 20.81 5.37
CA ILE A 389 7.35 21.47 4.08
C ILE A 389 5.86 21.39 3.72
N SER A 390 5.23 20.23 3.93
CA SER A 390 3.86 19.98 3.49
C SER A 390 2.83 20.80 4.28
N ILE A 391 3.04 21.04 5.58
CA ILE A 391 2.12 21.83 6.41
C ILE A 391 1.97 23.30 5.92
N PRO A 392 3.05 24.09 5.78
CA PRO A 392 2.92 25.48 5.30
C PRO A 392 2.39 25.55 3.87
N PHE A 393 2.80 24.61 3.00
CA PHE A 393 2.33 24.56 1.62
C PHE A 393 0.85 24.16 1.54
N ALA A 394 0.37 23.26 2.40
CA ALA A 394 -1.04 22.91 2.49
C ALA A 394 -1.89 24.11 2.90
N LYS A 395 -1.40 24.94 3.83
CA LYS A 395 -2.09 26.16 4.26
C LYS A 395 -2.25 27.16 3.11
N GLN A 396 -1.21 27.36 2.29
CA GLN A 396 -1.23 28.33 1.18
C GLN A 396 -1.92 27.78 -0.08
N TYR A 397 -1.54 26.59 -0.54
CA TYR A 397 -1.90 26.03 -1.85
C TYR A 397 -2.81 24.78 -1.78
N GLY A 398 -3.33 24.46 -0.61
CA GLY A 398 -4.28 23.35 -0.43
C GLY A 398 -3.70 21.98 -0.78
N GLY A 399 -4.51 21.12 -1.41
CA GLY A 399 -4.14 19.73 -1.71
C GLY A 399 -2.90 19.60 -2.58
N ILE A 400 -2.76 20.46 -3.60
CA ILE A 400 -1.60 20.49 -4.50
C ILE A 400 -0.33 20.89 -3.73
N GLY A 401 -0.42 21.90 -2.85
CA GLY A 401 0.70 22.30 -2.01
C GLY A 401 1.22 21.16 -1.12
N CYS A 402 0.30 20.45 -0.47
CA CYS A 402 0.66 19.28 0.33
C CYS A 402 1.33 18.18 -0.51
N ALA A 403 0.83 17.94 -1.72
CA ALA A 403 1.38 16.94 -2.64
C ALA A 403 2.80 17.30 -3.11
N VAL A 404 3.05 18.57 -3.41
CA VAL A 404 4.37 19.08 -3.82
C VAL A 404 5.39 18.95 -2.69
N GLY A 405 5.01 19.29 -1.45
CA GLY A 405 5.88 19.10 -0.28
C GLY A 405 6.29 17.64 -0.09
N THR A 406 5.34 16.72 -0.27
CA THR A 406 5.59 15.28 -0.22
C THR A 406 6.46 14.83 -1.40
N ALA A 407 6.18 15.28 -2.62
CA ALA A 407 6.96 14.97 -3.82
C ALA A 407 8.42 15.40 -3.68
N PHE A 408 8.67 16.58 -3.13
CA PHE A 408 10.02 17.10 -2.87
C PHE A 408 10.78 16.18 -1.91
N ALA A 409 10.15 15.75 -0.82
CA ALA A 409 10.73 14.82 0.13
C ALA A 409 11.04 13.46 -0.52
N LEU A 410 10.14 12.93 -1.34
CA LEU A 410 10.36 11.70 -2.11
C LEU A 410 11.56 11.82 -3.06
N ILE A 411 11.71 12.95 -3.76
CA ILE A 411 12.85 13.21 -4.66
C ILE A 411 14.16 13.28 -3.87
N ALA A 412 14.23 14.12 -2.84
CA ALA A 412 15.43 14.28 -2.03
C ALA A 412 15.87 12.94 -1.40
N GLY A 413 14.89 12.19 -0.91
CA GLY A 413 15.12 11.00 -0.13
C GLY A 413 15.27 9.71 -0.90
N GLN A 414 14.26 9.35 -1.68
CA GLN A 414 14.19 8.08 -2.39
C GLN A 414 14.91 8.12 -3.72
N ILE A 415 15.02 9.29 -4.36
CA ILE A 415 15.77 9.43 -5.61
C ILE A 415 17.22 9.75 -5.30
N ILE A 416 17.52 10.91 -4.72
CA ILE A 416 18.92 11.37 -4.60
C ILE A 416 19.69 10.55 -3.56
N ALA A 417 19.30 10.61 -2.29
CA ALA A 417 20.07 10.02 -1.20
C ALA A 417 20.21 8.49 -1.34
N MET A 418 19.14 7.81 -1.76
CA MET A 418 19.17 6.36 -1.96
C MET A 418 19.98 5.90 -3.16
N ASN A 419 19.94 6.59 -4.29
CA ASN A 419 20.77 6.21 -5.44
C ASN A 419 22.26 6.40 -5.12
N VAL A 420 22.62 7.45 -4.38
CA VAL A 420 23.99 7.64 -3.88
C VAL A 420 24.41 6.50 -2.94
N TYR A 421 23.52 6.10 -2.03
CA TYR A 421 23.79 5.00 -1.10
C TYR A 421 23.95 3.64 -1.82
N TYR A 422 23.06 3.34 -2.77
CA TYR A 422 23.15 2.11 -3.56
C TYR A 422 24.45 2.03 -4.35
N HIS A 423 24.91 3.15 -4.91
CA HIS A 423 26.16 3.18 -5.67
C HIS A 423 27.39 3.07 -4.76
N ARG A 424 27.47 3.88 -3.69
CA ARG A 424 28.70 3.98 -2.88
C ARG A 424 28.86 2.90 -1.82
N VAL A 425 27.76 2.39 -1.26
CA VAL A 425 27.82 1.48 -0.10
C VAL A 425 27.35 0.07 -0.46
N ILE A 426 26.36 -0.05 -1.34
CA ILE A 426 25.83 -1.36 -1.77
C ILE A 426 26.54 -1.89 -3.02
N HIS A 427 27.36 -1.05 -3.67
CA HIS A 427 28.13 -1.38 -4.87
C HIS A 427 27.26 -1.83 -6.06
N ILE A 428 26.06 -1.24 -6.19
CA ILE A 428 25.20 -1.42 -7.36
C ILE A 428 25.63 -0.42 -8.44
N ASP A 429 25.66 -0.87 -9.70
CA ASP A 429 25.93 -0.01 -10.85
C ASP A 429 24.70 0.82 -11.22
N ILE A 430 24.43 1.83 -10.39
CA ILE A 430 23.37 2.81 -10.58
C ILE A 430 23.55 3.65 -11.86
N PRO A 431 24.77 4.06 -12.26
CA PRO A 431 24.96 4.71 -13.56
C PRO A 431 24.51 3.84 -14.74
N GLN A 432 24.87 2.55 -14.76
CA GLN A 432 24.40 1.63 -15.80
C GLN A 432 22.89 1.43 -15.73
N PHE A 433 22.32 1.32 -14.53
CA PHE A 433 20.87 1.25 -14.33
C PHE A 433 20.15 2.41 -15.02
N TRP A 434 20.53 3.65 -14.73
CA TRP A 434 19.90 4.83 -15.31
C TRP A 434 20.18 4.98 -16.81
N LYS A 435 21.33 4.53 -17.29
CA LYS A 435 21.61 4.47 -18.74
C LYS A 435 20.64 3.53 -19.46
N GLU A 436 20.37 2.36 -18.89
CA GLU A 436 19.43 1.40 -19.48
C GLU A 436 17.97 1.85 -19.38
N ILE A 437 17.56 2.43 -18.25
CA ILE A 437 16.21 3.01 -18.09
C ILE A 437 16.03 4.23 -19.00
N GLY A 438 17.02 5.12 -19.08
CA GLY A 438 16.98 6.31 -19.94
C GLY A 438 16.80 5.97 -21.42
N LYS A 439 17.43 4.90 -21.91
CA LYS A 439 17.20 4.38 -23.26
C LYS A 439 15.74 3.93 -23.47
N MET A 440 15.15 3.25 -22.48
CA MET A 440 13.74 2.84 -22.54
C MET A 440 12.78 4.03 -22.51
N SER A 441 13.13 5.12 -21.83
CA SER A 441 12.27 6.29 -21.63
C SER A 441 11.98 7.10 -22.90
N ILE A 442 12.79 6.94 -23.95
CA ILE A 442 12.65 7.72 -25.19
C ILE A 442 11.27 7.48 -25.84
N ILE A 443 10.87 6.21 -25.96
CA ILE A 443 9.60 5.84 -26.64
C ILE A 443 8.38 6.29 -25.83
N PRO A 444 8.28 6.02 -24.51
CA PRO A 444 7.18 6.54 -23.70
C PRO A 444 7.07 8.06 -23.73
N LEU A 445 8.18 8.79 -23.79
CA LEU A 445 8.17 10.25 -23.91
C LEU A 445 7.62 10.70 -25.27
N ILE A 446 8.08 10.11 -26.37
CA ILE A 446 7.62 10.46 -27.72
C ILE A 446 6.13 10.14 -27.87
N ILE A 447 5.72 8.90 -27.55
CA ILE A 447 4.32 8.47 -27.70
C ILE A 447 3.42 9.22 -26.73
N GLY A 448 3.86 9.42 -25.48
CA GLY A 448 3.14 10.21 -24.50
C GLY A 448 2.90 11.64 -24.96
N LEU A 449 3.92 12.31 -25.51
CA LEU A 449 3.80 13.68 -25.99
C LEU A 449 2.93 13.79 -27.25
N LEU A 450 3.06 12.85 -28.18
CA LEU A 450 2.20 12.77 -29.37
C LEU A 450 0.73 12.59 -29.00
N PHE A 451 0.42 11.61 -28.14
CA PHE A 451 -0.94 11.33 -27.73
C PHE A 451 -1.51 12.42 -26.82
N TYR A 452 -0.70 13.01 -25.93
CA TYR A 452 -1.12 14.16 -25.13
C TYR A 452 -1.52 15.33 -26.04
N SER A 453 -0.72 15.64 -27.06
CA SER A 453 -1.03 16.70 -28.03
C SER A 453 -2.30 16.40 -28.84
N LEU A 454 -2.47 15.16 -29.32
CA LEU A 454 -3.64 14.75 -30.09
C LEU A 454 -4.94 14.79 -29.27
N PHE A 455 -4.91 14.27 -28.05
CA PHE A 455 -6.11 14.17 -27.21
C PHE A 455 -6.42 15.44 -26.42
N ASN A 456 -5.49 16.39 -26.29
CA ASN A 456 -5.81 17.71 -25.76
C ASN A 456 -6.73 18.52 -26.71
N VAL A 457 -6.81 18.14 -27.99
CA VAL A 457 -7.71 18.75 -28.98
C VAL A 457 -9.10 18.11 -28.99
N TYR A 458 -9.22 16.84 -28.56
CA TYR A 458 -10.48 16.10 -28.52
C TYR A 458 -10.97 15.94 -27.08
N GLU A 459 -12.06 16.64 -26.71
CA GLU A 459 -12.68 16.43 -25.40
C GLU A 459 -13.27 15.02 -25.27
N ILE A 460 -12.64 14.20 -24.43
CA ILE A 460 -13.14 12.86 -24.09
C ILE A 460 -14.29 13.02 -23.10
N SER A 461 -15.52 13.04 -23.61
CA SER A 461 -16.74 13.25 -22.82
C SER A 461 -17.43 11.95 -22.37
N THR A 462 -17.07 10.80 -22.93
CA THR A 462 -17.72 9.52 -22.61
C THR A 462 -16.72 8.42 -22.23
N VAL A 463 -17.18 7.49 -21.39
CA VAL A 463 -16.39 6.33 -20.96
C VAL A 463 -15.96 5.47 -22.16
N TRP A 464 -16.81 5.33 -23.18
CA TRP A 464 -16.49 4.59 -24.39
C TRP A 464 -15.37 5.24 -25.20
N MET A 465 -15.40 6.57 -25.36
CA MET A 465 -14.30 7.31 -26.01
C MET A 465 -12.99 7.15 -25.23
N LEU A 466 -13.05 7.15 -23.89
CA LEU A 466 -11.89 6.89 -23.05
C LEU A 466 -11.32 5.48 -23.26
N ILE A 467 -12.18 4.45 -23.26
CA ILE A 467 -11.77 3.06 -23.49
C ILE A 467 -11.14 2.91 -24.88
N ILE A 468 -11.79 3.46 -25.92
CA ILE A 468 -11.27 3.42 -27.29
C ILE A 468 -9.92 4.16 -27.37
N GLY A 469 -9.79 5.34 -26.75
CA GLY A 469 -8.55 6.09 -26.68
C GLY A 469 -7.42 5.30 -26.02
N ILE A 470 -7.69 4.64 -24.89
CA ILE A 470 -6.73 3.77 -24.20
C ILE A 470 -6.37 2.56 -25.06
N LEU A 471 -7.32 1.95 -25.77
CA LEU A 471 -7.06 0.82 -26.67
C LEU A 471 -6.17 1.25 -27.84
N VAL A 472 -6.46 2.38 -28.49
CA VAL A 472 -5.64 2.92 -29.58
C VAL A 472 -4.24 3.27 -29.07
N PHE A 473 -4.14 3.95 -27.92
CA PHE A 473 -2.86 4.21 -27.28
C PHE A 473 -2.08 2.92 -27.00
N SER A 474 -2.73 1.91 -26.44
CA SER A 474 -2.10 0.63 -26.11
C SER A 474 -1.65 -0.13 -27.36
N LEU A 475 -2.46 -0.12 -28.43
CA LEU A 475 -2.14 -0.74 -29.71
C LEU A 475 -0.95 -0.11 -30.41
N VAL A 476 -0.69 1.18 -30.21
CA VAL A 476 0.49 1.87 -30.75
C VAL A 476 1.69 1.74 -29.80
N TYR A 477 1.45 1.97 -28.51
CA TYR A 477 2.47 2.00 -27.48
C TYR A 477 3.15 0.64 -27.28
N ILE A 478 2.36 -0.43 -27.10
CA ILE A 478 2.91 -1.75 -26.75
C ILE A 478 3.84 -2.27 -27.85
N PRO A 479 3.46 -2.28 -29.15
CA PRO A 479 4.38 -2.71 -30.21
C PRO A 479 5.62 -1.83 -30.32
N MET A 480 5.48 -0.49 -30.33
CA MET A 480 6.64 0.40 -30.42
C MET A 480 7.61 0.21 -29.25
N PHE A 481 7.08 0.11 -28.03
CA PHE A 481 7.88 -0.15 -26.84
C PHE A 481 8.54 -1.54 -26.90
N CYS A 482 7.82 -2.56 -27.36
CA CYS A 482 8.38 -3.90 -27.58
C CYS A 482 9.53 -3.88 -28.60
N PHE A 483 9.39 -3.20 -29.73
CA PHE A 483 10.42 -3.22 -30.78
C PHE A 483 11.67 -2.44 -30.38
N PHE A 484 11.51 -1.21 -29.89
CA PHE A 484 12.60 -0.26 -29.68
C PHE A 484 13.08 -0.19 -28.22
N GLY A 485 12.22 -0.52 -27.24
CA GLY A 485 12.52 -0.39 -25.81
C GLY A 485 13.02 -1.69 -25.16
N MET A 486 12.61 -2.86 -25.65
CA MET A 486 12.89 -4.15 -25.02
C MET A 486 14.09 -4.88 -25.64
N ASN A 487 14.92 -5.47 -24.77
CA ASN A 487 16.02 -6.35 -25.16
C ASN A 487 15.53 -7.78 -25.46
N SER A 488 16.37 -8.61 -26.09
CA SER A 488 16.02 -9.98 -26.48
C SER A 488 15.57 -10.87 -25.31
N TYR A 489 16.15 -10.69 -24.12
CA TYR A 489 15.74 -11.39 -22.91
C TYR A 489 14.30 -11.05 -22.48
N GLU A 490 13.96 -9.75 -22.52
CA GLU A 490 12.64 -9.26 -22.13
C GLU A 490 11.59 -9.70 -23.15
N LYS A 491 11.90 -9.59 -24.44
CA LYS A 491 11.08 -10.16 -25.52
C LYS A 491 10.82 -11.65 -25.28
N GLY A 492 11.87 -12.42 -24.92
CA GLY A 492 11.74 -13.83 -24.58
C GLY A 492 10.78 -14.12 -23.42
N LEU A 493 10.79 -13.30 -22.36
CA LEU A 493 9.88 -13.43 -21.22
C LEU A 493 8.40 -13.23 -21.60
N PHE A 494 8.09 -12.26 -22.47
CA PHE A 494 6.71 -11.97 -22.87
C PHE A 494 6.21 -12.87 -24.00
N PHE A 495 7.05 -13.17 -24.99
CA PHE A 495 6.64 -13.95 -26.17
C PHE A 495 6.75 -15.46 -25.97
N SER A 496 7.64 -15.98 -25.10
CA SER A 496 7.78 -17.44 -24.92
C SER A 496 6.55 -18.15 -24.32
N PRO A 497 5.78 -17.57 -23.37
CA PRO A 497 4.54 -18.19 -22.89
C PRO A 497 3.47 -18.20 -23.99
N VAL A 498 3.36 -17.11 -24.75
CA VAL A 498 2.41 -16.97 -25.87
C VAL A 498 2.75 -17.97 -26.97
N GLN A 499 4.02 -18.09 -27.36
CA GLN A 499 4.47 -19.08 -28.34
C GLN A 499 4.25 -20.53 -27.85
N ARG A 500 4.41 -20.82 -26.55
CA ARG A 500 4.08 -22.15 -26.00
C ARG A 500 2.60 -22.47 -26.07
N ILE A 501 1.73 -21.48 -25.86
CA ILE A 501 0.27 -21.65 -25.97
C ILE A 501 -0.12 -21.81 -27.43
N VAL A 502 0.37 -20.94 -28.32
CA VAL A 502 0.12 -21.02 -29.77
C VAL A 502 0.64 -22.34 -30.35
N ASN A 503 1.85 -22.79 -29.98
CA ASN A 503 2.39 -24.08 -30.41
C ASN A 503 1.65 -25.27 -29.82
N ARG A 504 0.96 -25.13 -28.68
CA ARG A 504 0.04 -26.16 -28.16
C ARG A 504 -1.27 -26.21 -28.93
N PHE A 505 -1.82 -25.06 -29.32
CA PHE A 505 -3.01 -24.99 -30.16
C PHE A 505 -2.73 -25.50 -31.57
N LEU A 506 -1.59 -25.14 -32.17
CA LEU A 506 -1.17 -25.61 -33.50
C LEU A 506 -0.73 -27.09 -33.54
N LYS A 507 -0.42 -27.71 -32.39
CA LYS A 507 -0.17 -29.16 -32.30
C LYS A 507 -1.44 -29.99 -32.10
N ASN A 508 -2.54 -29.34 -31.72
CA ASN A 508 -3.84 -29.98 -31.48
C ASN A 508 -4.82 -29.74 -32.65
N LEU A 509 -4.40 -29.00 -33.68
CA LEU A 509 -4.97 -28.94 -35.03
C LEU A 509 -4.13 -29.87 -35.91
#